data_AF-A0ABD7TRC0-F1
#
_entry.id   AF-A0ABD7TRC0-F1
#
_cell.length_a   1.000
_cell.length_b   1.000
_cell.length_c   1.000
_cell.angle_alpha   90.00
_cell.angle_beta   90.00
_cell.angle_gamma   90.00
#
_symmetry.space_group_name_H-M   'P 1'
#
loop_
_entity.id
_entity.type
_entity.pdbx_description
1 polymer ?
#
loop_
_entity_poly.entity_id
_entity_poly.type
_entity_poly.pdbx_seq_one_letter_code
_entity_poly.pdbx_strand_id
1 'polypeptide(L)'
;MLTAIDYLTEKGWIISSDPRTYDNYPKNYGYRNYTENGINYDAFCDGYHRAFDLYTNATNDVPAVTSGTVVESNDYGNFGGTLVIKDANGNDWIYGHLQRGSLRFIVGDKVNQGDIVGLQGSSNYYDNPMSAHLHLQLRPKDAPKDEKSQVCSGLPMEKYDITNLNKKQDKSKNGSVKELKHIYSNHIKGNKITAPKPSIQGVVIHNDYGSMTPSQYLPWLYARENNGTHVNGWASVYANRNEVLWYHPTDYVEWHCGHQWANANLIGFEVCESYPGRISDALFLENEEATLKVVADVMKSYGLAVNRNTVRLHNEFFGTSCPHRSWDLHVGKNAPYTTANINKMKDYFIKRIKYYYDGGALKLNKSETIKQEDVKQEVKQQEKKQVVKKTDWNKNKYGTWWKNEQATFKNGNEEIQVWTEGPFRIEGNEAGKLQPGTTINYDEVMLQDGHVWVGYDSFEGERLYLPIRTWNGAAPPNHGVGNLWGQIK
;
A
#
# COMPACT_ATOMS: atom_id res chain seq x y z
N MET A 1 6.30 31.79 -25.96
CA MET A 1 6.81 30.44 -26.27
C MET A 1 7.14 29.79 -24.95
N LEU A 2 6.59 28.62 -24.68
CA LEU A 2 6.98 27.74 -23.59
C LEU A 2 7.74 26.58 -24.23
N THR A 3 8.98 26.31 -23.83
CA THR A 3 9.71 25.12 -24.28
C THR A 3 9.58 23.98 -23.28
N ALA A 4 9.95 22.77 -23.69
CA ALA A 4 10.04 21.63 -22.77
C ALA A 4 11.05 21.88 -21.63
N ILE A 5 12.11 22.64 -21.90
CA ILE A 5 13.13 22.99 -20.91
C ILE A 5 12.57 23.99 -19.89
N ASP A 6 11.85 25.01 -20.34
CA ASP A 6 11.15 25.95 -19.44
C ASP A 6 10.17 25.19 -18.53
N TYR A 7 9.35 24.31 -19.13
CA TYR A 7 8.37 23.50 -18.40
C TYR A 7 9.00 22.62 -17.30
N LEU A 8 10.14 21.97 -17.58
CA LEU A 8 10.81 21.12 -16.59
C LEU A 8 11.53 21.94 -15.53
N THR A 9 12.21 23.02 -15.91
CA THR A 9 12.94 23.89 -14.95
C THR A 9 12.00 24.62 -14.00
N GLU A 10 10.81 25.04 -14.44
CA GLU A 10 9.73 25.54 -13.57
C GLU A 10 9.27 24.51 -12.53
N LYS A 11 9.50 23.21 -12.78
CA LYS A 11 9.22 22.10 -11.85
C LYS A 11 10.43 21.68 -11.01
N GLY A 12 11.49 22.47 -11.02
CA GLY A 12 12.69 22.22 -10.23
C GLY A 12 13.63 21.17 -10.83
N TRP A 13 13.51 20.87 -12.12
CA TRP A 13 14.56 20.13 -12.84
C TRP A 13 15.73 21.06 -13.14
N ILE A 14 16.94 20.51 -13.04
CA ILE A 14 18.21 21.20 -13.23
C ILE A 14 18.86 20.63 -14.49
N ILE A 15 19.36 21.50 -15.36
CA ILE A 15 20.05 21.09 -16.59
C ILE A 15 21.48 20.66 -16.24
N SER A 16 21.86 19.44 -16.61
CA SER A 16 23.24 18.92 -16.50
C SER A 16 24.00 18.95 -17.82
N SER A 17 23.30 18.89 -18.96
CA SER A 17 23.90 19.08 -20.29
C SER A 17 23.01 19.93 -21.19
N ASP A 18 23.60 20.97 -21.77
CA ASP A 18 22.88 22.02 -22.51
C ASP A 18 23.53 22.28 -23.88
N PRO A 19 22.87 21.92 -25.00
CA PRO A 19 23.38 22.22 -26.34
C PRO A 19 23.70 23.69 -26.63
N ARG A 20 23.12 24.62 -25.87
CA ARG A 20 23.39 26.06 -25.98
C ARG A 20 24.77 26.45 -25.47
N THR A 21 25.40 25.60 -24.65
CA THR A 21 26.72 25.83 -24.05
C THR A 21 27.83 25.05 -24.76
N TYR A 22 27.51 24.24 -25.79
CA TYR A 22 28.52 23.51 -26.55
C TYR A 22 29.26 24.44 -27.51
N ASP A 23 30.49 24.06 -27.86
CA ASP A 23 31.33 24.83 -28.77
C ASP A 23 30.66 25.02 -30.14
N ASN A 24 30.75 26.25 -30.66
CA ASN A 24 30.21 26.69 -31.95
C ASN A 24 28.68 26.83 -32.07
N TYR A 25 27.91 26.71 -30.99
CA TYR A 25 26.47 27.01 -31.02
C TYR A 25 26.21 28.44 -31.58
N PRO A 26 25.23 28.64 -32.49
CA PRO A 26 24.20 27.68 -32.93
C PRO A 26 24.60 26.80 -34.12
N LYS A 27 25.83 26.90 -34.62
CA LYS A 27 26.36 26.00 -35.65
C LYS A 27 26.76 24.66 -35.00
N ASN A 28 26.84 23.61 -35.80
CA ASN A 28 27.23 22.28 -35.33
C ASN A 28 26.40 21.77 -34.12
N TYR A 29 25.07 22.01 -34.17
CA TYR A 29 24.17 21.77 -33.04
C TYR A 29 24.31 20.36 -32.44
N GLY A 30 24.52 20.33 -31.12
CA GLY A 30 24.62 19.12 -30.32
C GLY A 30 26.00 18.47 -30.33
N TYR A 31 27.03 19.01 -30.98
CA TYR A 31 28.36 18.40 -30.90
C TYR A 31 28.98 18.60 -29.50
N ARG A 32 29.08 17.50 -28.74
CA ARG A 32 29.51 17.49 -27.33
C ARG A 32 30.77 16.64 -27.12
N ASN A 33 30.80 15.44 -27.71
CA ASN A 33 31.87 14.46 -27.62
C ASN A 33 32.31 14.15 -26.17
N TYR A 34 31.33 13.92 -25.30
CA TYR A 34 31.57 13.72 -23.88
C TYR A 34 32.21 12.36 -23.60
N THR A 35 33.40 12.40 -22.99
CA THR A 35 34.14 11.22 -22.54
C THR A 35 34.48 11.36 -21.06
N GLU A 36 34.14 10.35 -20.27
CA GLU A 36 34.50 10.28 -18.85
C GLU A 36 34.91 8.84 -18.52
N ASN A 37 35.97 8.69 -17.72
CA ASN A 37 36.47 7.38 -17.26
C ASN A 37 36.71 6.36 -18.40
N GLY A 38 37.14 6.84 -19.57
CA GLY A 38 37.41 6.00 -20.75
C GLY A 38 36.17 5.60 -21.56
N ILE A 39 34.98 6.07 -21.20
CA ILE A 39 33.72 5.82 -21.90
C ILE A 39 33.34 7.09 -22.65
N ASN A 40 33.20 6.99 -23.98
CA ASN A 40 32.61 8.06 -24.78
C ASN A 40 31.11 7.83 -24.91
N TYR A 41 30.32 8.66 -24.23
CA TYR A 41 28.87 8.51 -24.14
C TYR A 41 28.16 8.91 -25.45
N ASP A 42 28.82 9.70 -26.29
CA ASP A 42 28.26 10.20 -27.55
C ASP A 42 28.79 9.42 -28.77
N ALA A 43 29.55 8.33 -28.54
CA ALA A 43 30.28 7.61 -29.59
C ALA A 43 29.39 7.06 -30.71
N PHE A 44 28.21 6.52 -30.36
CA PHE A 44 27.27 5.99 -31.36
C PHE A 44 26.79 7.07 -32.33
N CYS A 45 26.73 8.32 -31.86
CA CYS A 45 26.28 9.47 -32.62
C CYS A 45 27.44 10.34 -33.13
N ASP A 46 28.65 9.79 -33.27
CA ASP A 46 29.87 10.50 -33.71
C ASP A 46 30.17 11.77 -32.89
N GLY A 47 29.94 11.72 -31.58
CA GLY A 47 30.16 12.85 -30.68
C GLY A 47 28.98 13.82 -30.56
N TYR A 48 27.85 13.54 -31.24
CA TYR A 48 26.67 14.40 -31.15
C TYR A 48 25.69 13.95 -30.06
N HIS A 49 25.32 14.91 -29.23
CA HIS A 49 24.25 14.90 -28.25
C HIS A 49 23.22 15.99 -28.60
N ARG A 50 22.26 15.68 -29.48
CA ARG A 50 21.21 16.63 -29.92
C ARG A 50 20.00 16.60 -28.98
N ALA A 51 20.28 16.75 -27.70
CA ALA A 51 19.36 16.51 -26.60
C ALA A 51 19.77 17.35 -25.38
N PHE A 52 18.87 17.46 -24.41
CA PHE A 52 19.18 18.02 -23.10
C PHE A 52 19.24 16.91 -22.06
N ASP A 53 20.21 16.99 -21.16
CA ASP A 53 20.24 16.18 -19.95
C ASP A 53 19.76 17.02 -18.78
N LEU A 54 18.77 16.52 -18.04
CA LEU A 54 18.23 17.16 -16.85
C LEU A 54 18.16 16.18 -15.69
N TYR A 55 18.23 16.68 -14.47
CA TYR A 55 18.01 15.86 -13.27
C TYR A 55 17.21 16.63 -12.22
N THR A 56 16.66 15.91 -11.25
CA THR A 56 16.11 16.50 -10.04
C THR A 56 16.48 15.66 -8.82
N ASN A 57 16.67 16.34 -7.69
CA ASN A 57 16.87 15.74 -6.37
C ASN A 57 15.58 15.68 -5.56
N ALA A 58 14.50 16.32 -6.04
CA ALA A 58 13.26 16.49 -5.29
C ALA A 58 12.26 15.34 -5.49
N THR A 59 12.38 14.58 -6.57
CA THR A 59 11.55 13.43 -6.92
C THR A 59 12.25 12.62 -8.02
N ASN A 60 11.84 11.39 -8.29
CA ASN A 60 12.24 10.70 -9.52
C ASN A 60 11.16 10.76 -10.61
N ASP A 61 10.02 11.38 -10.37
CA ASP A 61 8.90 11.35 -11.30
C ASP A 61 9.22 12.15 -12.57
N VAL A 62 9.24 11.48 -13.74
CA VAL A 62 9.47 12.15 -15.03
C VAL A 62 8.13 12.52 -15.67
N PRO A 63 7.77 13.82 -15.73
CA PRO A 63 6.53 14.24 -16.38
C PRO A 63 6.68 14.27 -17.92
N ALA A 64 5.63 13.89 -18.63
CA ALA A 64 5.52 14.11 -20.07
C ALA A 64 5.53 15.62 -20.36
N VAL A 65 6.45 16.08 -21.22
CA VAL A 65 6.55 17.50 -21.59
C VAL A 65 5.49 17.93 -22.60
N THR A 66 4.84 17.00 -23.28
CA THR A 66 3.69 17.24 -24.16
C THR A 66 2.65 16.14 -24.01
N SER A 67 1.41 16.44 -24.38
CA SER A 67 0.42 15.40 -24.66
C SER A 67 0.75 14.70 -25.98
N GLY A 68 0.33 13.44 -26.12
CA GLY A 68 0.59 12.67 -27.33
C GLY A 68 0.20 11.20 -27.24
N THR A 69 0.80 10.40 -28.11
CA THR A 69 0.65 8.93 -28.14
C THR A 69 1.99 8.26 -27.92
N VAL A 70 2.03 7.25 -27.06
CA VAL A 70 3.23 6.43 -26.87
C VAL A 70 3.48 5.60 -28.12
N VAL A 71 4.67 5.73 -28.69
CA VAL A 71 5.11 4.99 -29.88
C VAL A 71 6.25 4.02 -29.61
N GLU A 72 6.89 4.13 -28.44
CA GLU A 72 7.84 3.17 -27.91
C GLU A 72 7.77 3.16 -26.39
N SER A 73 7.86 1.97 -25.79
CA SER A 73 8.00 1.77 -24.35
C SER A 73 8.82 0.51 -24.14
N ASN A 74 10.12 0.69 -23.92
CA ASN A 74 11.11 -0.38 -23.97
C ASN A 74 12.13 -0.22 -22.83
N ASP A 75 12.18 -1.20 -21.93
CA ASP A 75 13.13 -1.20 -20.81
C ASP A 75 14.60 -1.36 -21.25
N TYR A 76 14.84 -1.82 -22.48
CA TYR A 76 16.17 -2.13 -23.02
C TYR A 76 16.38 -1.48 -24.40
N GLY A 77 15.85 -0.27 -24.60
CA GLY A 77 16.13 0.53 -25.79
C GLY A 77 17.55 1.08 -25.81
N ASN A 78 17.91 1.80 -26.89
CA ASN A 78 19.24 2.41 -27.05
C ASN A 78 19.62 3.35 -25.89
N PHE A 79 18.63 4.00 -25.27
CA PHE A 79 18.82 4.87 -24.11
C PHE A 79 18.51 4.16 -22.78
N GLY A 80 18.67 2.84 -22.72
CA GLY A 80 18.22 2.04 -21.57
C GLY A 80 16.70 1.99 -21.51
N GLY A 81 16.13 2.28 -20.34
CA GLY A 81 14.69 2.50 -20.18
C GLY A 81 14.25 3.69 -21.03
N THR A 82 13.59 3.39 -22.15
CA THR A 82 13.27 4.34 -23.21
C THR A 82 11.76 4.38 -23.41
N LEU A 83 11.17 5.55 -23.28
CA LEU A 83 9.77 5.81 -23.65
C LEU A 83 9.72 6.93 -24.66
N VAL A 84 8.92 6.77 -25.72
CA VAL A 84 8.78 7.77 -26.78
C VAL A 84 7.33 8.20 -26.94
N ILE A 85 7.08 9.50 -26.87
CA ILE A 85 5.76 10.12 -27.08
C ILE A 85 5.78 10.90 -28.39
N LYS A 86 4.91 10.50 -29.32
CA LYS A 86 4.62 11.28 -30.52
C LYS A 86 3.65 12.41 -30.19
N ASP A 87 4.08 13.66 -30.37
CA ASP A 87 3.26 14.85 -30.13
C ASP A 87 2.29 15.15 -31.29
N ALA A 88 1.49 16.21 -31.15
CA ALA A 88 0.50 16.61 -32.16
C ALA A 88 1.11 17.10 -33.49
N ASN A 89 2.38 17.51 -33.50
CA ASN A 89 3.10 17.89 -34.72
C ASN A 89 3.72 16.66 -35.41
N GLY A 90 3.70 15.50 -34.75
CA GLY A 90 4.21 14.23 -35.25
C GLY A 90 5.68 13.97 -34.94
N ASN A 91 6.31 14.86 -34.17
CA ASN A 91 7.67 14.69 -33.66
C ASN A 91 7.67 13.73 -32.46
N ASP A 92 8.79 13.07 -32.23
CA ASP A 92 8.95 12.02 -31.22
C ASP A 92 9.79 12.54 -30.06
N TRP A 93 9.18 12.71 -28.90
CA TRP A 93 9.86 13.01 -27.64
C TRP A 93 10.41 11.73 -27.02
N ILE A 94 11.72 11.58 -27.00
CA ILE A 94 12.43 10.46 -26.39
C ILE A 94 12.77 10.83 -24.95
N TYR A 95 12.32 9.99 -24.02
CA TYR A 95 12.65 10.03 -22.59
C TYR A 95 13.57 8.84 -22.32
N GLY A 96 14.86 9.11 -22.20
CA GLY A 96 15.91 8.11 -21.99
C GLY A 96 16.35 7.98 -20.54
N HIS A 97 17.11 6.92 -20.28
CA HIS A 97 17.74 6.58 -19.00
C HIS A 97 16.77 6.37 -17.83
N LEU A 98 15.50 6.11 -18.14
CA LEU A 98 14.48 5.82 -17.12
C LEU A 98 14.81 4.51 -16.40
N GLN A 99 14.37 4.37 -15.15
CA GLN A 99 14.53 3.10 -14.42
C GLN A 99 13.78 1.99 -15.17
N ARG A 100 14.47 0.88 -15.47
CA ARG A 100 13.83 -0.30 -16.08
C ARG A 100 12.70 -0.80 -15.19
N GLY A 101 11.57 -1.16 -15.79
CA GLY A 101 10.32 -1.55 -15.12
C GLY A 101 9.45 -0.39 -14.64
N SER A 102 9.95 0.85 -14.69
CA SER A 102 9.21 2.04 -14.20
C SER A 102 8.28 2.67 -15.24
N LEU A 103 8.40 2.28 -16.53
CA LEU A 103 7.62 2.83 -17.64
C LEU A 103 6.12 2.62 -17.42
N ARG A 104 5.31 3.67 -17.60
CA ARG A 104 3.89 3.69 -17.20
C ARG A 104 2.90 3.39 -18.30
N PHE A 105 3.33 3.54 -19.54
CA PHE A 105 2.49 3.47 -20.70
C PHE A 105 3.03 2.42 -21.64
N ILE A 106 2.14 1.79 -22.40
CA ILE A 106 2.50 0.89 -23.49
C ILE A 106 2.30 1.58 -24.84
N VAL A 107 2.86 1.00 -25.90
CA VAL A 107 2.68 1.51 -27.25
C VAL A 107 1.19 1.59 -27.59
N GLY A 108 0.75 2.75 -28.08
CA GLY A 108 -0.65 3.07 -28.40
C GLY A 108 -1.36 3.95 -27.36
N ASP A 109 -0.87 3.95 -26.11
CA ASP A 109 -1.46 4.74 -25.02
C ASP A 109 -1.43 6.23 -25.31
N LYS A 110 -2.46 6.92 -24.83
CA LYS A 110 -2.58 8.37 -24.85
C LYS A 110 -2.03 8.97 -23.57
N VAL A 111 -1.23 10.02 -23.71
CA VAL A 111 -0.56 10.71 -22.60
C VAL A 111 -0.95 12.17 -22.63
N ASN A 112 -1.25 12.75 -21.46
CA ASN A 112 -1.39 14.18 -21.26
C ASN A 112 -0.06 14.77 -20.79
N GLN A 113 0.24 16.01 -21.19
CA GLN A 113 1.32 16.77 -20.58
C GLN A 113 1.20 16.75 -19.04
N GLY A 114 2.30 16.44 -18.36
CA GLY A 114 2.38 16.30 -16.91
C GLY A 114 2.10 14.90 -16.36
N ASP A 115 1.59 13.97 -17.16
CA ASP A 115 1.53 12.56 -16.75
C ASP A 115 2.93 12.02 -16.48
N ILE A 116 3.09 11.19 -15.46
CA ILE A 116 4.38 10.58 -15.17
C ILE A 116 4.61 9.40 -16.12
N VAL A 117 5.67 9.46 -16.92
CA VAL A 117 5.97 8.44 -17.94
C VAL A 117 6.86 7.31 -17.41
N GLY A 118 7.65 7.61 -16.38
CA GLY A 118 8.60 6.70 -15.75
C GLY A 118 9.31 7.38 -14.59
N LEU A 119 10.35 6.72 -14.06
CA LEU A 119 11.20 7.26 -13.01
C LEU A 119 12.60 7.59 -13.54
N GLN A 120 13.17 8.71 -13.14
CA GLN A 120 14.56 9.09 -13.39
C GLN A 120 15.49 7.97 -12.91
N GLY A 121 16.42 7.57 -13.77
CA GLY A 121 17.38 6.51 -13.52
C GLY A 121 18.73 6.81 -14.18
N SER A 122 19.53 5.77 -14.30
CA SER A 122 20.86 5.80 -14.93
C SER A 122 21.03 4.64 -15.93
N SER A 123 19.92 4.03 -16.36
CA SER A 123 19.98 2.87 -17.23
C SER A 123 20.50 3.28 -18.61
N ASN A 124 21.35 2.45 -19.20
CA ASN A 124 21.84 2.66 -20.56
C ASN A 124 22.04 1.30 -21.23
N TYR A 125 22.23 1.29 -22.55
CA TYR A 125 22.27 0.04 -23.33
C TYR A 125 23.31 -0.96 -22.83
N TYR A 126 24.51 -0.49 -22.47
CA TYR A 126 25.64 -1.33 -22.06
C TYR A 126 25.76 -1.50 -20.54
N ASP A 127 24.83 -0.93 -19.76
CA ASP A 127 24.90 -0.88 -18.29
C ASP A 127 26.22 -0.31 -17.75
N ASN A 128 26.80 0.65 -18.49
CA ASN A 128 27.96 1.41 -18.05
C ASN A 128 27.61 2.30 -16.83
N PRO A 129 28.59 2.62 -15.96
CA PRO A 129 28.39 3.60 -14.89
C PRO A 129 27.87 4.93 -15.46
N MET A 130 26.82 5.49 -14.85
CA MET A 130 26.21 6.74 -15.30
C MET A 130 25.50 7.41 -14.12
N SER A 131 25.61 8.73 -14.04
CA SER A 131 24.85 9.52 -13.06
C SER A 131 23.35 9.48 -13.38
N ALA A 132 22.49 9.46 -12.36
CA ALA A 132 21.05 9.44 -12.61
C ALA A 132 20.57 10.78 -13.21
N HIS A 133 19.97 10.73 -14.39
CA HIS A 133 19.43 11.88 -15.12
C HIS A 133 18.36 11.42 -16.13
N LEU A 134 17.65 12.39 -16.69
CA LEU A 134 16.76 12.25 -17.84
C LEU A 134 17.50 12.76 -19.08
N HIS A 135 17.68 11.89 -20.06
CA HIS A 135 17.99 12.29 -21.44
C HIS A 135 16.67 12.65 -22.14
N LEU A 136 16.51 13.91 -22.57
CA LEU A 136 15.33 14.37 -23.28
C LEU A 136 15.71 14.85 -24.68
N GLN A 137 15.15 14.18 -25.69
CA GLN A 137 15.44 14.46 -27.10
C GLN A 137 14.16 14.59 -27.93
N LEU A 138 14.13 15.57 -28.82
CA LEU A 138 13.02 15.75 -29.76
C LEU A 138 13.43 15.27 -31.15
N ARG A 139 13.14 14.02 -31.47
CA ARG A 139 13.42 13.45 -32.79
C ARG A 139 12.39 13.97 -33.82
N PRO A 140 12.83 14.48 -34.97
CA PRO A 140 11.93 15.04 -35.97
C PRO A 140 11.04 13.97 -36.63
N LYS A 141 9.83 14.36 -37.02
CA LYS A 141 8.84 13.50 -37.69
C LYS A 141 9.39 12.76 -38.92
N ASP A 142 10.26 13.42 -39.67
CA ASP A 142 10.87 12.96 -40.92
C ASP A 142 12.24 12.31 -40.73
N ALA A 143 12.63 11.98 -39.49
CA ALA A 143 13.85 11.23 -39.21
C ALA A 143 13.88 9.93 -40.04
N PRO A 144 14.94 9.70 -40.85
CA PRO A 144 15.13 8.46 -41.60
C PRO A 144 15.07 7.23 -40.69
N LYS A 145 14.55 6.11 -41.20
CA LYS A 145 14.31 4.91 -40.40
C LYS A 145 15.55 4.09 -40.07
N ASP A 146 16.73 4.47 -40.54
CA ASP A 146 17.96 3.83 -40.11
C ASP A 146 18.25 4.11 -38.63
N GLU A 147 18.89 3.16 -37.96
CA GLU A 147 19.11 3.18 -36.52
C GLU A 147 19.80 4.47 -36.05
N LYS A 148 20.84 4.89 -36.78
CA LYS A 148 21.63 6.07 -36.40
C LYS A 148 20.78 7.33 -36.45
N SER A 149 19.96 7.49 -37.48
CA SER A 149 19.01 8.60 -37.56
C SER A 149 17.93 8.52 -36.47
N GLN A 150 17.42 7.32 -36.16
CA GLN A 150 16.42 7.15 -35.09
C GLN A 150 16.98 7.46 -33.69
N VAL A 151 18.28 7.25 -33.46
CA VAL A 151 18.94 7.54 -32.18
C VAL A 151 19.48 8.97 -32.14
N CYS A 152 20.07 9.49 -33.21
CA CYS A 152 20.93 10.68 -33.16
C CYS A 152 20.28 11.96 -33.74
N SER A 153 19.14 11.87 -34.42
CA SER A 153 18.41 13.05 -34.92
C SER A 153 17.69 13.77 -33.79
N GLY A 154 17.89 15.08 -33.68
CA GLY A 154 17.24 15.93 -32.68
C GLY A 154 17.00 17.35 -33.20
N LEU A 155 15.79 17.85 -33.02
CA LEU A 155 15.40 19.24 -33.25
C LEU A 155 15.91 20.13 -32.09
N PRO A 156 16.19 21.42 -32.35
CA PRO A 156 16.56 22.37 -31.31
C PRO A 156 15.39 22.62 -30.34
N MET A 157 15.35 21.87 -29.24
CA MET A 157 14.27 21.90 -28.25
C MET A 157 14.08 23.28 -27.61
N GLU A 158 15.17 24.05 -27.47
CA GLU A 158 15.16 25.41 -26.96
C GLU A 158 14.46 26.42 -27.89
N LYS A 159 14.09 25.99 -29.10
CA LYS A 159 13.35 26.78 -30.10
C LYS A 159 11.98 26.19 -30.43
N TYR A 160 11.57 25.13 -29.75
CA TYR A 160 10.34 24.40 -30.04
C TYR A 160 9.24 24.75 -29.04
N ASP A 161 8.18 25.39 -29.53
CA ASP A 161 7.05 25.84 -28.70
C ASP A 161 6.07 24.70 -28.38
N ILE A 162 5.95 24.37 -27.09
CA ILE A 162 5.03 23.34 -26.58
C ILE A 162 3.74 23.94 -25.97
N THR A 163 3.55 25.25 -25.99
CA THR A 163 2.41 25.95 -25.34
C THR A 163 1.06 25.31 -25.68
N ASN A 164 0.88 24.88 -26.94
CA ASN A 164 -0.36 24.30 -27.45
C ASN A 164 -0.31 22.77 -27.63
N LEU A 165 0.77 22.12 -27.19
CA LEU A 165 0.96 20.66 -27.30
C LEU A 165 0.50 19.93 -26.03
N ASN A 166 -0.44 20.50 -25.28
CA ASN A 166 -0.94 20.00 -23.99
C ASN A 166 -2.43 19.60 -24.03
N LYS A 167 -3.01 19.47 -25.23
CA LYS A 167 -4.42 19.09 -25.39
C LYS A 167 -4.71 17.80 -24.63
N LYS A 168 -5.77 17.80 -23.82
CA LYS A 168 -6.21 16.59 -23.10
C LYS A 168 -6.58 15.49 -24.09
N GLN A 169 -6.02 14.31 -23.87
CA GLN A 169 -6.29 13.09 -24.60
C GLN A 169 -7.35 12.26 -23.88
N ASP A 170 -8.14 11.51 -24.65
CA ASP A 170 -9.00 10.46 -24.10
C ASP A 170 -8.17 9.21 -23.81
N LYS A 171 -8.03 8.88 -22.52
CA LYS A 171 -7.28 7.72 -22.03
C LYS A 171 -8.16 6.51 -21.72
N SER A 172 -9.46 6.58 -22.00
CA SER A 172 -10.41 5.49 -21.67
C SER A 172 -10.05 4.15 -22.31
N LYS A 173 -9.31 4.19 -23.42
CA LYS A 173 -8.83 3.02 -24.18
C LYS A 173 -7.33 2.77 -24.04
N ASN A 174 -6.63 3.49 -23.16
CA ASN A 174 -5.25 3.11 -22.85
C ASN A 174 -5.25 1.64 -22.40
N GLY A 175 -4.23 0.91 -22.85
CA GLY A 175 -4.11 -0.53 -22.69
C GLY A 175 -4.43 -0.95 -21.27
N SER A 176 -5.23 -2.02 -21.19
CA SER A 176 -5.52 -2.86 -20.02
C SER A 176 -4.64 -2.52 -18.81
N VAL A 177 -5.27 -2.11 -17.70
CA VAL A 177 -4.70 -2.04 -16.34
C VAL A 177 -3.41 -2.84 -16.30
N LYS A 178 -2.25 -2.17 -16.21
CA LYS A 178 -0.95 -2.87 -16.15
C LYS A 178 -1.11 -3.91 -15.04
N GLU A 179 -1.26 -5.19 -15.41
CA GLU A 179 -1.45 -6.24 -14.43
C GLU A 179 -0.24 -6.16 -13.51
N LEU A 180 -0.49 -6.13 -12.21
CA LEU A 180 0.59 -5.99 -11.24
C LEU A 180 1.57 -7.14 -11.49
N LYS A 181 2.85 -6.82 -11.71
CA LYS A 181 3.86 -7.87 -11.87
C LYS A 181 4.04 -8.57 -10.52
N HIS A 182 3.67 -9.83 -10.44
CA HIS A 182 3.86 -10.63 -9.24
C HIS A 182 5.28 -11.23 -9.20
N ILE A 183 5.97 -11.01 -8.09
CA ILE A 183 7.30 -11.51 -7.80
C ILE A 183 7.17 -12.43 -6.58
N TYR A 184 7.71 -13.64 -6.68
CA TYR A 184 7.65 -14.63 -5.60
C TYR A 184 9.05 -14.93 -5.12
N SER A 185 9.29 -14.81 -3.82
CA SER A 185 10.54 -15.27 -3.22
C SER A 185 10.63 -16.80 -3.24
N ASN A 186 11.82 -17.29 -2.90
CA ASN A 186 12.08 -18.71 -2.69
C ASN A 186 11.32 -19.25 -1.48
N HIS A 187 10.91 -18.41 -0.51
CA HIS A 187 10.12 -18.85 0.64
C HIS A 187 8.68 -19.18 0.29
N ILE A 188 8.17 -18.75 -0.87
CA ILE A 188 6.82 -19.14 -1.30
C ILE A 188 6.79 -20.64 -1.61
N LYS A 189 7.77 -21.15 -2.36
CA LYS A 189 7.85 -22.55 -2.81
C LYS A 189 8.79 -23.43 -1.97
N GLY A 190 9.73 -22.83 -1.27
CA GLY A 190 10.80 -23.51 -0.52
C GLY A 190 10.69 -23.31 0.99
N ASN A 191 11.86 -23.26 1.65
CA ASN A 191 11.97 -23.19 3.10
C ASN A 191 11.35 -21.90 3.66
N LYS A 192 10.64 -22.05 4.77
CA LYS A 192 9.98 -20.95 5.49
C LYS A 192 10.93 -20.41 6.55
N ILE A 193 10.90 -19.11 6.79
CA ILE A 193 11.70 -18.45 7.82
C ILE A 193 11.09 -18.74 9.20
N THR A 194 9.76 -18.81 9.26
CA THR A 194 8.97 -18.90 10.50
C THR A 194 8.01 -20.07 10.48
N ALA A 195 7.31 -20.28 11.59
CA ALA A 195 6.22 -21.24 11.70
C ALA A 195 4.89 -20.68 11.13
N PRO A 196 3.92 -21.55 10.81
CA PRO A 196 2.57 -21.14 10.45
C PRO A 196 1.92 -20.25 11.52
N LYS A 197 1.03 -19.34 11.10
CA LYS A 197 0.21 -18.54 12.02
C LYS A 197 -0.79 -19.46 12.74
N PRO A 198 -1.00 -19.32 14.06
CA PRO A 198 -2.05 -20.04 14.78
C PRO A 198 -3.47 -19.66 14.33
N SER A 199 -3.65 -18.44 13.80
CA SER A 199 -4.91 -17.96 13.24
C SER A 199 -4.65 -16.77 12.30
N ILE A 200 -5.53 -16.54 11.33
CA ILE A 200 -5.51 -15.36 10.47
C ILE A 200 -6.72 -14.52 10.84
N GLN A 201 -6.49 -13.38 11.51
CA GLN A 201 -7.53 -12.55 12.10
C GLN A 201 -7.71 -11.20 11.40
N GLY A 202 -6.84 -10.88 10.44
CA GLY A 202 -6.87 -9.60 9.76
C GLY A 202 -5.56 -9.28 9.05
N VAL A 203 -5.41 -8.00 8.72
CA VAL A 203 -4.30 -7.43 7.98
C VAL A 203 -3.82 -6.16 8.67
N VAL A 204 -2.54 -5.84 8.51
CA VAL A 204 -1.96 -4.54 8.84
C VAL A 204 -1.40 -3.94 7.55
N ILE A 205 -1.88 -2.74 7.22
CA ILE A 205 -1.34 -1.96 6.09
C ILE A 205 -0.29 -1.00 6.64
N HIS A 206 0.93 -1.16 6.15
CA HIS A 206 2.12 -0.42 6.52
C HIS A 206 2.52 0.55 5.41
N ASN A 207 3.43 1.47 5.75
CA ASN A 207 4.18 2.26 4.80
C ASN A 207 5.65 1.98 5.06
N ASP A 208 6.40 1.67 4.01
CA ASP A 208 7.74 1.11 4.13
C ASP A 208 8.79 2.07 4.71
N TYR A 209 8.45 3.36 4.82
CA TYR A 209 9.35 4.47 5.12
C TYR A 209 10.61 4.43 4.24
N GLY A 210 10.45 3.90 3.03
CA GLY A 210 11.51 3.50 2.14
C GLY A 210 11.35 4.11 0.76
N SER A 211 12.38 3.89 -0.05
CA SER A 211 12.47 4.39 -1.43
C SER A 211 12.49 3.29 -2.48
N MET A 212 12.35 2.04 -2.03
CA MET A 212 12.58 0.85 -2.83
C MET A 212 11.27 0.35 -3.44
N THR A 213 11.34 -0.15 -4.67
CA THR A 213 10.25 -0.90 -5.28
C THR A 213 10.20 -2.33 -4.71
N PRO A 214 9.07 -3.04 -4.84
CA PRO A 214 8.97 -4.46 -4.42
C PRO A 214 10.07 -5.36 -5.00
N SER A 215 10.45 -5.20 -6.27
CA SER A 215 11.57 -5.95 -6.87
C SER A 215 12.91 -5.65 -6.23
N GLN A 216 13.15 -4.41 -5.79
CA GLN A 216 14.37 -4.03 -5.08
C GLN A 216 14.40 -4.60 -3.65
N TYR A 217 13.23 -4.75 -3.00
CA TYR A 217 13.16 -5.34 -1.66
C TYR A 217 13.63 -6.80 -1.63
N LEU A 218 13.41 -7.60 -2.68
CA LEU A 218 13.77 -9.02 -2.69
C LEU A 218 15.27 -9.29 -2.42
N PRO A 219 16.22 -8.78 -3.23
CA PRO A 219 17.64 -8.98 -2.96
C PRO A 219 18.10 -8.36 -1.62
N TRP A 220 17.47 -7.26 -1.18
CA TRP A 220 17.78 -6.64 0.11
C TRP A 220 17.35 -7.49 1.30
N LEU A 221 16.16 -8.10 1.24
CA LEU A 221 15.66 -9.00 2.27
C LEU A 221 16.53 -10.27 2.36
N TYR A 222 16.92 -10.86 1.23
CA TYR A 222 17.87 -11.98 1.23
C TYR A 222 19.23 -11.60 1.82
N ALA A 223 19.74 -10.40 1.54
CA ALA A 223 20.97 -9.93 2.17
C ALA A 223 20.83 -9.80 3.69
N ARG A 224 19.66 -9.38 4.19
CA ARG A 224 19.37 -9.32 5.63
C ARG A 224 19.24 -10.71 6.26
N GLU A 225 18.71 -11.68 5.54
CA GLU A 225 18.70 -13.08 5.99
C GLU A 225 20.12 -13.61 6.15
N ASN A 226 20.94 -13.49 5.10
CA ASN A 226 22.33 -13.96 5.07
C ASN A 226 23.18 -13.31 6.18
N ASN A 227 22.91 -12.05 6.49
CA ASN A 227 23.65 -11.31 7.52
C ASN A 227 22.99 -11.37 8.91
N GLY A 228 21.91 -12.15 9.09
CA GLY A 228 21.22 -12.33 10.37
C GLY A 228 20.42 -11.11 10.86
N THR A 229 20.27 -10.06 10.05
CA THR A 229 19.56 -8.82 10.44
C THR A 229 18.08 -8.81 10.04
N HIS A 230 17.58 -9.86 9.41
CA HIS A 230 16.15 -10.06 9.12
C HIS A 230 15.28 -9.97 10.39
N VAL A 231 15.85 -10.25 11.57
CA VAL A 231 15.20 -10.07 12.89
C VAL A 231 14.70 -8.65 13.18
N ASN A 232 15.23 -7.62 12.50
CA ASN A 232 14.77 -6.24 12.67
C ASN A 232 13.41 -5.96 12.00
N GLY A 233 12.82 -6.96 11.34
CA GLY A 233 11.45 -6.92 10.86
C GLY A 233 11.31 -7.01 9.34
N TRP A 234 10.20 -7.59 8.92
CA TRP A 234 9.79 -7.83 7.54
C TRP A 234 8.30 -8.18 7.48
N ALA A 235 7.66 -7.91 6.35
CA ALA A 235 6.28 -8.25 6.05
C ALA A 235 6.19 -9.34 4.97
N SER A 236 5.03 -9.96 4.83
CA SER A 236 4.78 -11.02 3.85
C SER A 236 4.68 -10.46 2.44
N VAL A 237 4.12 -9.25 2.30
CA VAL A 237 3.81 -8.65 1.01
C VAL A 237 4.31 -7.21 0.94
N TYR A 238 4.98 -6.87 -0.16
CA TYR A 238 5.43 -5.52 -0.50
C TYR A 238 4.81 -5.16 -1.85
N ALA A 239 4.14 -4.02 -1.96
CA ALA A 239 3.40 -3.68 -3.16
C ALA A 239 3.54 -2.21 -3.54
N ASN A 240 3.52 -1.98 -4.85
CA ASN A 240 3.35 -0.65 -5.44
C ASN A 240 2.45 -0.76 -6.68
N ARG A 241 2.25 0.36 -7.38
CA ARG A 241 1.39 0.44 -8.57
C ARG A 241 1.83 -0.42 -9.76
N ASN A 242 3.05 -0.96 -9.75
CA ASN A 242 3.62 -1.71 -10.86
C ASN A 242 3.78 -3.20 -10.53
N GLU A 243 4.08 -3.54 -9.28
CA GLU A 243 4.50 -4.88 -8.90
C GLU A 243 4.16 -5.22 -7.44
N VAL A 244 4.14 -6.52 -7.16
CA VAL A 244 3.86 -7.09 -5.84
C VAL A 244 4.91 -8.16 -5.57
N LEU A 245 5.69 -7.97 -4.52
CA LEU A 245 6.55 -9.00 -3.97
C LEU A 245 5.81 -9.79 -2.89
N TRP A 246 5.69 -11.09 -3.10
CA TRP A 246 5.31 -12.10 -2.13
C TRP A 246 6.59 -12.65 -1.51
N TYR A 247 7.02 -12.03 -0.42
CA TYR A 247 8.27 -12.38 0.24
C TYR A 247 8.15 -13.62 1.13
N HIS A 248 7.02 -13.80 1.80
CA HIS A 248 6.75 -14.97 2.61
C HIS A 248 5.26 -15.36 2.49
N PRO A 249 4.90 -16.65 2.64
CA PRO A 249 3.49 -17.03 2.65
C PRO A 249 2.70 -16.31 3.75
N THR A 250 1.50 -15.85 3.40
CA THR A 250 0.67 -15.00 4.27
C THR A 250 0.04 -15.76 5.44
N ASP A 251 0.08 -17.08 5.41
CA ASP A 251 -0.34 -18.00 6.48
C ASP A 251 0.79 -18.33 7.47
N TYR A 252 1.93 -17.64 7.40
CA TYR A 252 3.08 -17.82 8.31
C TYR A 252 3.39 -16.56 9.12
N VAL A 253 3.95 -16.74 10.31
CA VAL A 253 4.30 -15.63 11.21
C VAL A 253 5.28 -14.69 10.52
N GLU A 254 5.10 -13.39 10.69
CA GLU A 254 6.00 -12.37 10.14
C GLU A 254 6.36 -11.35 11.22
N TRP A 255 7.44 -10.61 11.06
CA TRP A 255 7.93 -9.68 12.08
C TRP A 255 7.71 -8.23 11.66
N HIS A 256 6.45 -7.85 11.49
CA HIS A 256 6.06 -6.57 10.90
C HIS A 256 5.59 -5.53 11.91
N CYS A 257 5.02 -5.93 13.05
CA CYS A 257 4.35 -5.01 13.97
C CYS A 257 5.11 -4.70 15.25
N GLY A 258 6.25 -5.36 15.52
CA GLY A 258 6.92 -5.25 16.82
C GLY A 258 6.06 -5.73 18.00
N HIS A 259 5.00 -6.52 17.73
CA HIS A 259 4.05 -7.01 18.71
C HIS A 259 3.72 -8.48 18.43
N GLN A 260 3.99 -9.36 19.40
CA GLN A 260 3.94 -10.82 19.22
C GLN A 260 2.59 -11.32 18.69
N TRP A 261 1.47 -10.86 19.28
CA TRP A 261 0.15 -11.27 18.83
C TRP A 261 -0.15 -10.83 17.39
N ALA A 262 0.16 -9.58 17.03
CA ALA A 262 -0.12 -9.04 15.69
C ALA A 262 0.72 -9.78 14.64
N ASN A 263 2.02 -9.96 14.90
CA ASN A 263 2.94 -10.75 14.08
C ASN A 263 2.42 -12.18 13.81
N ALA A 264 1.82 -12.80 14.82
CA ALA A 264 1.30 -14.15 14.75
C ALA A 264 -0.10 -14.26 14.14
N ASN A 265 -0.89 -13.18 14.09
CA ASN A 265 -2.32 -13.28 13.74
C ASN A 265 -2.78 -12.37 12.59
N LEU A 266 -1.99 -11.37 12.20
CA LEU A 266 -2.31 -10.42 11.15
C LEU A 266 -1.32 -10.55 10.01
N ILE A 267 -1.79 -10.30 8.78
CA ILE A 267 -0.96 -10.31 7.57
C ILE A 267 -0.40 -8.91 7.32
N GLY A 268 0.91 -8.78 7.15
CA GLY A 268 1.58 -7.52 6.85
C GLY A 268 1.65 -7.20 5.36
N PHE A 269 1.24 -5.99 4.99
CA PHE A 269 1.38 -5.42 3.65
C PHE A 269 2.12 -4.09 3.74
N GLU A 270 3.21 -3.94 3.00
CA GLU A 270 3.97 -2.70 2.89
C GLU A 270 3.56 -1.95 1.62
N VAL A 271 3.02 -0.74 1.76
CA VAL A 271 2.90 0.21 0.65
C VAL A 271 4.30 0.79 0.40
N CYS A 272 4.91 0.39 -0.71
CA CYS A 272 6.30 0.75 -1.02
C CYS A 272 6.47 2.19 -1.52
N GLU A 273 7.69 2.69 -1.45
CA GLU A 273 8.12 4.03 -1.88
C GLU A 273 7.45 5.16 -1.07
N SER A 274 7.16 4.93 0.21
CA SER A 274 6.41 5.88 1.03
C SER A 274 7.25 7.05 1.55
N TYR A 275 8.59 6.95 1.49
CA TYR A 275 9.50 7.97 2.04
C TYR A 275 9.14 9.39 1.54
N PRO A 276 9.00 10.39 2.44
CA PRO A 276 8.59 11.74 2.05
C PRO A 276 9.49 12.34 0.98
N GLY A 277 8.89 12.89 -0.07
CA GLY A 277 9.63 13.47 -1.21
C GLY A 277 10.23 12.46 -2.19
N ARG A 278 10.07 11.15 -1.98
CA ARG A 278 10.60 10.14 -2.91
C ARG A 278 9.84 10.11 -4.25
N ILE A 279 8.52 10.00 -4.14
CA ILE A 279 7.56 10.07 -5.23
C ILE A 279 6.47 11.08 -4.88
N SER A 280 5.80 11.62 -5.89
CA SER A 280 4.66 12.53 -5.70
C SER A 280 3.51 11.85 -4.94
N ASP A 281 2.67 12.66 -4.30
CA ASP A 281 1.47 12.18 -3.60
C ASP A 281 0.56 11.40 -4.54
N ALA A 282 0.41 11.85 -5.79
CA ALA A 282 -0.40 11.16 -6.80
C ALA A 282 0.11 9.73 -7.06
N LEU A 283 1.42 9.53 -7.14
CA LEU A 283 1.99 8.19 -7.35
C LEU A 283 1.96 7.34 -6.09
N PHE A 284 2.17 7.94 -4.92
CA PHE A 284 2.03 7.19 -3.69
C PHE A 284 0.59 6.69 -3.53
N LEU A 285 -0.41 7.50 -3.87
CA LEU A 285 -1.80 7.06 -3.87
C LEU A 285 -2.05 5.93 -4.90
N GLU A 286 -1.37 5.92 -6.05
CA GLU A 286 -1.41 4.76 -6.96
C GLU A 286 -0.78 3.50 -6.33
N ASN A 287 0.32 3.63 -5.58
CA ASN A 287 0.93 2.52 -4.85
C ASN A 287 -0.01 1.97 -3.77
N GLU A 288 -0.66 2.87 -3.04
CA GLU A 288 -1.62 2.52 -2.01
C GLU A 288 -2.84 1.81 -2.61
N GLU A 289 -3.43 2.34 -3.69
CA GLU A 289 -4.57 1.70 -4.37
C GLU A 289 -4.26 0.28 -4.87
N ALA A 290 -3.09 0.09 -5.48
CA ALA A 290 -2.64 -1.24 -5.90
C ALA A 290 -2.46 -2.17 -4.69
N THR A 291 -1.87 -1.68 -3.60
CA THR A 291 -1.70 -2.45 -2.37
C THR A 291 -3.05 -2.83 -1.76
N LEU A 292 -4.00 -1.90 -1.69
CA LEU A 292 -5.34 -2.15 -1.13
C LEU A 292 -6.16 -3.13 -1.99
N LYS A 293 -5.93 -3.16 -3.31
CA LYS A 293 -6.47 -4.23 -4.18
C LYS A 293 -5.91 -5.59 -3.81
N VAL A 294 -4.59 -5.71 -3.61
CA VAL A 294 -3.94 -6.97 -3.19
C VAL A 294 -4.44 -7.39 -1.81
N VAL A 295 -4.58 -6.45 -0.87
CA VAL A 295 -5.16 -6.70 0.45
C VAL A 295 -6.58 -7.25 0.33
N ALA A 296 -7.42 -6.66 -0.53
CA ALA A 296 -8.78 -7.17 -0.79
C ALA A 296 -8.77 -8.61 -1.30
N ASP A 297 -7.91 -8.94 -2.27
CA ASP A 297 -7.81 -10.29 -2.82
C ASP A 297 -7.39 -11.30 -1.75
N VAL A 298 -6.41 -10.95 -0.92
CA VAL A 298 -5.96 -11.80 0.18
C VAL A 298 -7.04 -11.96 1.25
N MET A 299 -7.66 -10.88 1.70
CA MET A 299 -8.75 -10.94 2.66
C MET A 299 -9.89 -11.83 2.16
N LYS A 300 -10.22 -11.73 0.87
CA LYS A 300 -11.25 -12.55 0.23
C LYS A 300 -10.86 -14.02 0.19
N SER A 301 -9.59 -14.33 -0.10
CA SER A 301 -9.08 -15.70 -0.11
C SER A 301 -9.17 -16.40 1.26
N TYR A 302 -9.08 -15.63 2.35
CA TYR A 302 -9.23 -16.12 3.72
C TYR A 302 -10.64 -15.95 4.30
N GLY A 303 -11.61 -15.44 3.53
CA GLY A 303 -12.97 -15.19 4.00
C GLY A 303 -13.08 -14.12 5.11
N LEU A 304 -12.11 -13.21 5.19
CA LEU A 304 -12.08 -12.15 6.19
C LEU A 304 -13.08 -11.04 5.84
N ALA A 305 -13.95 -10.69 6.79
CA ALA A 305 -14.80 -9.52 6.65
C ALA A 305 -13.94 -8.24 6.58
N VAL A 306 -14.33 -7.24 5.78
CA VAL A 306 -13.60 -5.96 5.68
C VAL A 306 -14.19 -4.93 6.64
N ASN A 307 -13.57 -4.75 7.81
CA ASN A 307 -14.03 -3.85 8.86
C ASN A 307 -12.87 -3.43 9.81
N ARG A 308 -13.17 -2.60 10.81
CA ARG A 308 -12.16 -2.05 11.75
C ARG A 308 -11.46 -3.10 12.64
N ASN A 309 -11.99 -4.32 12.75
CA ASN A 309 -11.37 -5.38 13.54
C ASN A 309 -10.36 -6.19 12.72
N THR A 310 -10.55 -6.24 11.40
CA THR A 310 -9.73 -7.03 10.48
C THR A 310 -8.78 -6.17 9.65
N VAL A 311 -9.05 -4.87 9.49
CA VAL A 311 -8.15 -3.90 8.85
C VAL A 311 -7.54 -3.03 9.94
N ARG A 312 -6.25 -3.18 10.20
CA ARG A 312 -5.53 -2.59 11.34
C ARG A 312 -4.33 -1.75 10.91
N LEU A 313 -3.84 -0.90 11.81
CA LEU A 313 -2.66 -0.05 11.62
C LEU A 313 -1.52 -0.50 12.55
N HIS A 314 -0.27 -0.27 12.15
CA HIS A 314 0.91 -0.60 12.97
C HIS A 314 0.95 0.17 14.30
N ASN A 315 0.60 1.46 14.27
CA ASN A 315 0.52 2.30 15.47
C ASN A 315 -0.54 1.87 16.51
N GLU A 316 -1.40 0.89 16.20
CA GLU A 316 -2.28 0.26 17.20
C GLU A 316 -1.54 -0.76 18.07
N PHE A 317 -0.33 -1.18 17.67
CA PHE A 317 0.42 -2.27 18.30
C PHE A 317 1.81 -1.86 18.80
N PHE A 318 2.39 -0.79 18.28
CA PHE A 318 3.73 -0.33 18.61
C PHE A 318 3.81 1.20 18.57
N GLY A 319 4.75 1.78 19.34
CA GLY A 319 4.99 3.22 19.36
C GLY A 319 5.69 3.71 18.08
N THR A 320 4.95 3.79 16.98
CA THR A 320 5.44 4.17 15.64
C THR A 320 4.53 5.18 14.95
N SER A 321 5.05 5.87 13.94
CA SER A 321 4.28 6.72 13.05
C SER A 321 3.68 5.99 11.85
N CYS A 322 3.94 4.69 11.69
CA CYS A 322 3.41 3.89 10.59
C CYS A 322 1.88 3.70 10.70
N PRO A 323 1.10 3.89 9.61
CA PRO A 323 1.52 4.20 8.23
C PRO A 323 1.60 5.71 7.94
N HIS A 324 2.81 6.26 7.93
CA HIS A 324 3.03 7.72 7.99
C HIS A 324 2.55 8.51 6.75
N ARG A 325 2.79 8.02 5.52
CA ARG A 325 2.46 8.75 4.29
C ARG A 325 0.96 8.68 4.01
N SER A 326 0.36 7.51 4.21
CA SER A 326 -1.10 7.35 4.23
C SER A 326 -1.74 8.26 5.29
N TRP A 327 -1.16 8.33 6.49
CA TRP A 327 -1.66 9.20 7.56
C TRP A 327 -1.62 10.68 7.16
N ASP A 328 -0.49 11.16 6.65
CA ASP A 328 -0.32 12.55 6.22
C ASP A 328 -1.34 12.96 5.15
N LEU A 329 -1.62 12.05 4.19
CA LEU A 329 -2.52 12.32 3.07
C LEU A 329 -4.01 12.25 3.45
N HIS A 330 -4.39 11.26 4.27
CA HIS A 330 -5.81 10.96 4.51
C HIS A 330 -6.32 11.49 5.84
N VAL A 331 -5.47 11.54 6.86
CA VAL A 331 -5.80 12.11 8.16
C VAL A 331 -5.42 13.58 8.19
N GLY A 332 -4.17 13.87 7.80
CA GLY A 332 -3.57 15.19 7.75
C GLY A 332 -2.16 15.20 8.35
N LYS A 333 -1.26 15.97 7.74
CA LYS A 333 0.12 16.12 8.21
C LYS A 333 0.16 16.58 9.67
N ASN A 334 0.99 15.93 10.49
CA ASN A 334 1.12 16.18 11.94
C ASN A 334 -0.16 15.96 12.76
N ALA A 335 -1.20 15.30 12.22
CA ALA A 335 -2.41 15.02 12.98
C ALA A 335 -2.10 14.05 14.15
N PRO A 336 -2.62 14.31 15.36
CA PRO A 336 -2.33 13.49 16.54
C PRO A 336 -2.97 12.09 16.45
N TYR A 337 -2.34 11.09 17.07
CA TYR A 337 -2.83 9.71 17.14
C TYR A 337 -3.99 9.54 18.14
N THR A 338 -5.13 10.16 17.84
CA THR A 338 -6.37 9.98 18.60
C THR A 338 -7.19 8.82 18.03
N THR A 339 -8.07 8.23 18.85
CA THR A 339 -9.01 7.20 18.40
C THR A 339 -9.83 7.62 17.18
N ALA A 340 -10.22 8.90 17.10
CA ALA A 340 -10.96 9.44 15.96
C ALA A 340 -10.10 9.43 14.68
N ASN A 341 -8.83 9.82 14.78
CA ASN A 341 -7.91 9.84 13.63
C ASN A 341 -7.48 8.43 13.20
N ILE A 342 -7.26 7.52 14.16
CA ILE A 342 -7.02 6.10 13.87
C ILE A 342 -8.22 5.52 13.10
N ASN A 343 -9.43 5.76 13.57
CA ASN A 343 -10.63 5.30 12.87
C ASN A 343 -10.79 5.95 11.49
N LYS A 344 -10.47 7.24 11.35
CA LYS A 344 -10.49 7.94 10.04
C LYS A 344 -9.57 7.26 9.02
N MET A 345 -8.34 6.91 9.42
CA MET A 345 -7.40 6.19 8.56
C MET A 345 -7.89 4.78 8.22
N LYS A 346 -8.36 4.03 9.22
CA LYS A 346 -8.92 2.68 9.01
C LYS A 346 -10.14 2.70 8.10
N ASP A 347 -11.03 3.66 8.25
CA ASP A 347 -12.24 3.80 7.43
C ASP A 347 -11.90 4.07 5.97
N TYR A 348 -10.88 4.89 5.71
CA TYR A 348 -10.36 5.09 4.35
C TYR A 348 -9.89 3.76 3.74
N PHE A 349 -9.04 3.01 4.45
CA PHE A 349 -8.57 1.71 3.97
C PHE A 349 -9.73 0.74 3.75
N ILE A 350 -10.66 0.63 4.72
CA ILE A 350 -11.83 -0.24 4.63
C ILE A 350 -12.67 0.09 3.41
N LYS A 351 -12.93 1.38 3.14
CA LYS A 351 -13.68 1.85 1.96
C LYS A 351 -13.04 1.36 0.66
N ARG A 352 -11.74 1.58 0.50
CA ARG A 352 -11.01 1.17 -0.71
C ARG A 352 -10.86 -0.34 -0.85
N ILE A 353 -10.55 -1.04 0.23
CA ILE A 353 -10.50 -2.51 0.24
C ILE A 353 -11.86 -3.09 -0.13
N LYS A 354 -12.97 -2.59 0.45
CA LYS A 354 -14.32 -3.05 0.09
C LYS A 354 -14.62 -2.90 -1.39
N TYR A 355 -14.31 -1.73 -1.98
CA TYR A 355 -14.49 -1.49 -3.41
C TYR A 355 -13.86 -2.62 -4.26
N TYR A 356 -12.65 -3.03 -3.92
CA TYR A 356 -11.94 -4.10 -4.62
C TYR A 356 -12.42 -5.50 -4.26
N TYR A 357 -12.75 -5.73 -2.99
CA TYR A 357 -13.30 -6.98 -2.49
C TYR A 357 -14.60 -7.36 -3.24
N ASP A 358 -15.41 -6.36 -3.58
CA ASP A 358 -16.69 -6.47 -4.29
C ASP A 358 -16.54 -6.50 -5.83
N GLY A 359 -15.30 -6.60 -6.35
CA GLY A 359 -15.03 -6.75 -7.79
C GLY A 359 -14.74 -5.44 -8.53
N GLY A 360 -14.46 -4.35 -7.81
CA GLY A 360 -13.97 -3.11 -8.41
C GLY A 360 -12.66 -3.32 -9.19
N ALA A 361 -12.53 -2.63 -10.31
CA ALA A 361 -11.33 -2.68 -11.14
C ALA A 361 -10.30 -1.64 -10.67
N LEU A 362 -9.02 -2.04 -10.65
CA LEU A 362 -7.91 -1.12 -10.38
C LEU A 362 -7.79 -0.12 -11.53
N LYS A 363 -7.85 1.18 -11.23
CA LYS A 363 -7.69 2.27 -12.20
C LYS A 363 -6.53 3.15 -11.80
N LEU A 364 -5.35 2.86 -12.33
CA LEU A 364 -4.18 3.72 -12.20
C LEU A 364 -4.33 4.90 -13.18
N ASN A 365 -3.89 6.11 -12.82
CA ASN A 365 -4.11 7.42 -13.48
C ASN A 365 -5.30 8.29 -12.99
N LYS A 366 -6.02 7.91 -11.93
CA LYS A 366 -6.90 8.80 -11.15
C LYS A 366 -7.01 8.28 -9.72
N SER A 367 -6.05 8.57 -8.85
CA SER A 367 -6.33 8.45 -7.42
C SER A 367 -7.24 9.63 -7.04
N GLU A 368 -8.55 9.38 -6.96
CA GLU A 368 -9.45 10.35 -6.32
C GLU A 368 -8.98 10.50 -4.87
N THR A 369 -8.54 11.70 -4.51
CA THR A 369 -8.39 12.06 -3.09
C THR A 369 -9.76 11.89 -2.46
N ILE A 370 -9.95 10.82 -1.68
CA ILE A 370 -11.23 10.59 -1.02
C ILE A 370 -11.44 11.76 -0.07
N LYS A 371 -12.45 12.59 -0.35
CA LYS A 371 -12.75 13.72 0.53
C LYS A 371 -13.26 13.16 1.84
N GLN A 372 -13.02 13.88 2.93
CA GLN A 372 -13.50 13.47 4.25
C GLN A 372 -15.04 13.27 4.26
N GLU A 373 -15.75 14.00 3.39
CA GLU A 373 -17.18 13.85 3.13
C GLU A 373 -17.51 12.53 2.43
N ASP A 374 -16.69 12.03 1.50
CA ASP A 374 -16.90 10.76 0.81
C ASP A 374 -16.65 9.56 1.74
N VAL A 375 -15.73 9.71 2.71
CA VAL A 375 -15.57 8.76 3.82
C VAL A 375 -16.80 8.79 4.71
N LYS A 376 -17.25 9.98 5.12
CA LYS A 376 -18.46 10.15 5.96
C LYS A 376 -19.74 9.68 5.25
N GLN A 377 -19.87 9.88 3.93
CA GLN A 377 -21.03 9.49 3.15
C GLN A 377 -21.08 7.99 2.92
N GLU A 378 -19.97 7.31 2.65
CA GLU A 378 -19.95 5.84 2.57
C GLU A 378 -20.14 5.18 3.94
N VAL A 379 -19.54 5.74 5.00
CA VAL A 379 -19.79 5.30 6.37
C VAL A 379 -21.28 5.46 6.71
N LYS A 380 -21.92 6.58 6.34
CA LYS A 380 -23.36 6.80 6.55
C LYS A 380 -24.28 5.99 5.61
N GLN A 381 -23.90 5.76 4.35
CA GLN A 381 -24.68 4.95 3.40
C GLN A 381 -24.65 3.47 3.75
N GLN A 382 -23.58 2.99 4.38
CA GLN A 382 -23.49 1.60 4.85
C GLN A 382 -23.93 1.41 6.31
N GLU A 383 -24.32 2.48 7.01
CA GLU A 383 -24.78 2.39 8.40
C GLU A 383 -26.22 1.84 8.57
N LYS A 384 -27.06 1.66 7.54
CA LYS A 384 -28.31 0.85 7.61
C LYS A 384 -28.67 0.30 6.23
N LYS A 385 -28.93 -0.99 5.99
CA LYS A 385 -29.57 -2.02 6.84
C LYS A 385 -28.65 -3.22 7.07
N GLN A 386 -28.06 -3.31 8.25
CA GLN A 386 -27.97 -4.64 8.88
C GLN A 386 -29.41 -5.07 9.16
N VAL A 387 -29.81 -6.24 8.68
CA VAL A 387 -30.89 -6.98 9.32
C VAL A 387 -30.33 -7.38 10.68
N VAL A 388 -30.47 -6.50 11.67
CA VAL A 388 -30.23 -6.84 13.06
C VAL A 388 -31.26 -7.90 13.37
N LYS A 389 -30.83 -9.16 13.44
CA LYS A 389 -31.59 -10.16 14.18
C LYS A 389 -31.74 -9.58 15.58
N LYS A 390 -32.98 -9.26 15.95
CA LYS A 390 -33.33 -8.66 17.24
C LYS A 390 -32.72 -9.58 18.32
N THR A 391 -31.71 -9.06 19.00
CA THR A 391 -31.05 -9.73 20.12
C THR A 391 -31.73 -9.25 21.38
N ASP A 392 -32.03 -10.16 22.29
CA ASP A 392 -32.51 -9.90 23.66
C ASP A 392 -31.41 -9.38 24.58
N TRP A 393 -30.17 -9.31 24.08
CA TRP A 393 -29.00 -8.78 24.77
C TRP A 393 -28.94 -7.26 24.79
N ASN A 394 -28.82 -6.69 25.99
CA ASN A 394 -28.50 -5.30 26.27
C ASN A 394 -26.99 -5.11 26.43
N LYS A 395 -26.49 -3.87 26.28
CA LYS A 395 -25.09 -3.52 26.54
C LYS A 395 -25.00 -2.40 27.57
N ASN A 396 -24.22 -2.59 28.63
CA ASN A 396 -24.05 -1.57 29.68
C ASN A 396 -22.84 -0.65 29.40
N LYS A 397 -22.65 0.36 30.25
CA LYS A 397 -21.56 1.37 30.13
C LYS A 397 -20.14 0.77 30.26
N TYR A 398 -20.02 -0.44 30.80
CA TYR A 398 -18.75 -1.16 30.97
C TYR A 398 -18.44 -2.09 29.79
N GLY A 399 -19.29 -2.08 28.75
CA GLY A 399 -19.12 -2.89 27.56
C GLY A 399 -19.65 -4.32 27.67
N THR A 400 -20.13 -4.73 28.85
CA THR A 400 -20.75 -6.03 29.10
C THR A 400 -22.04 -6.16 28.30
N TRP A 401 -22.17 -7.27 27.57
CA TRP A 401 -23.47 -7.69 27.03
C TRP A 401 -24.21 -8.48 28.10
N TRP A 402 -25.48 -8.22 28.34
CA TRP A 402 -26.27 -8.92 29.35
C TRP A 402 -27.72 -9.14 28.89
N LYS A 403 -28.37 -10.18 29.40
CA LYS A 403 -29.82 -10.37 29.27
C LYS A 403 -30.37 -11.08 30.49
N ASN A 404 -31.66 -10.87 30.74
CA ASN A 404 -32.39 -11.65 31.73
C ASN A 404 -32.65 -13.04 31.17
N GLU A 405 -32.28 -14.06 31.92
CA GLU A 405 -32.53 -15.45 31.60
C GLU A 405 -32.60 -16.24 32.91
N GLN A 406 -33.76 -16.84 33.17
CA GLN A 406 -33.95 -17.70 34.32
C GLN A 406 -33.73 -19.14 33.94
N ALA A 407 -32.75 -19.77 34.55
CA ALA A 407 -32.43 -21.18 34.34
C ALA A 407 -31.59 -21.72 35.51
N THR A 408 -31.38 -23.04 35.49
CA THR A 408 -30.63 -23.72 36.52
C THR A 408 -29.29 -24.18 35.96
N PHE A 409 -28.18 -23.71 36.54
CA PHE A 409 -26.84 -24.21 36.23
C PHE A 409 -26.40 -25.24 37.26
N LYS A 410 -26.04 -26.43 36.82
CA LYS A 410 -25.38 -27.47 37.62
C LYS A 410 -23.91 -27.51 37.26
N ASN A 411 -23.05 -27.27 38.24
CA ASN A 411 -21.61 -27.35 38.08
C ASN A 411 -21.17 -28.78 37.70
N GLY A 412 -20.15 -28.87 36.85
CA GLY A 412 -19.54 -30.13 36.42
C GLY A 412 -18.66 -30.75 37.52
N ASN A 413 -17.47 -31.19 37.12
CA ASN A 413 -16.59 -32.00 37.96
C ASN A 413 -15.47 -31.19 38.65
N GLU A 414 -15.33 -29.90 38.33
CA GLU A 414 -14.30 -29.02 38.89
C GLU A 414 -14.94 -27.87 39.66
N GLU A 415 -14.23 -27.35 40.68
CA GLU A 415 -14.64 -26.14 41.37
C GLU A 415 -14.56 -24.93 40.43
N ILE A 416 -15.57 -24.05 40.47
CA ILE A 416 -15.57 -22.80 39.70
C ILE A 416 -15.52 -21.61 40.67
N GLN A 417 -14.59 -20.67 40.44
CA GLN A 417 -14.47 -19.46 41.25
C GLN A 417 -15.69 -18.55 41.09
N VAL A 418 -16.33 -18.19 42.21
CA VAL A 418 -17.43 -17.23 42.28
C VAL A 418 -16.88 -15.84 42.60
N TRP A 419 -17.56 -14.80 42.13
CA TRP A 419 -17.17 -13.40 42.31
C TRP A 419 -18.32 -12.59 42.93
N THR A 420 -17.99 -11.67 43.84
CA THR A 420 -18.97 -10.72 44.44
C THR A 420 -19.24 -9.53 43.53
N GLU A 421 -18.27 -9.14 42.71
CA GLU A 421 -18.41 -8.09 41.70
C GLU A 421 -18.07 -8.65 40.32
N GLY A 422 -19.09 -8.89 39.51
CA GLY A 422 -18.96 -9.41 38.16
C GLY A 422 -19.55 -8.49 37.09
N PRO A 423 -19.46 -8.88 35.81
CA PRO A 423 -18.80 -10.08 35.28
C PRO A 423 -17.33 -9.82 34.90
N PHE A 424 -16.45 -9.72 35.89
CA PHE A 424 -15.02 -9.48 35.71
C PHE A 424 -14.23 -10.33 36.70
N ARG A 425 -13.09 -10.88 36.27
CA ARG A 425 -12.13 -11.52 37.18
C ARG A 425 -11.16 -10.47 37.72
N ILE A 426 -11.59 -9.72 38.74
CA ILE A 426 -10.81 -8.66 39.39
C ILE A 426 -10.26 -9.20 40.72
N GLU A 427 -8.94 -9.35 40.81
CA GLU A 427 -8.27 -9.80 42.04
C GLU A 427 -8.73 -9.00 43.27
N GLY A 428 -9.12 -9.72 44.33
CA GLY A 428 -9.68 -9.16 45.57
C GLY A 428 -11.20 -9.23 45.67
N ASN A 429 -11.91 -9.51 44.57
CA ASN A 429 -13.37 -9.65 44.54
C ASN A 429 -13.85 -11.12 44.47
N GLU A 430 -12.95 -12.07 44.74
CA GLU A 430 -13.28 -13.48 44.86
C GLU A 430 -14.22 -13.72 46.03
N ALA A 431 -15.33 -14.40 45.77
CA ALA A 431 -16.16 -15.01 46.81
C ALA A 431 -15.65 -16.44 47.10
N GLY A 432 -16.56 -17.35 47.41
CA GLY A 432 -16.25 -18.78 47.49
C GLY A 432 -16.07 -19.46 46.12
N LYS A 433 -15.85 -20.77 46.14
CA LYS A 433 -15.88 -21.61 44.94
C LYS A 433 -17.15 -22.45 44.90
N LEU A 434 -17.80 -22.49 43.75
CA LEU A 434 -18.93 -23.38 43.51
C LEU A 434 -18.42 -24.81 43.39
N GLN A 435 -18.83 -25.68 44.31
CA GLN A 435 -18.35 -27.06 44.38
C GLN A 435 -18.90 -27.92 43.23
N PRO A 436 -18.18 -28.98 42.81
CA PRO A 436 -18.66 -29.93 41.80
C PRO A 436 -20.06 -30.45 42.10
N GLY A 437 -20.90 -30.57 41.07
CA GLY A 437 -22.28 -31.06 41.19
C GLY A 437 -23.27 -30.10 41.87
N THR A 438 -22.82 -28.98 42.46
CA THR A 438 -23.68 -27.95 43.05
C THR A 438 -24.56 -27.31 41.99
N THR A 439 -25.80 -26.99 42.37
CA THR A 439 -26.79 -26.39 41.48
C THR A 439 -27.15 -24.99 41.96
N ILE A 440 -27.20 -24.03 41.03
CA ILE A 440 -27.63 -22.65 41.27
C ILE A 440 -28.75 -22.27 40.30
N ASN A 441 -29.67 -21.43 40.75
CA ASN A 441 -30.65 -20.78 39.88
C ASN A 441 -30.15 -19.38 39.58
N TYR A 442 -29.97 -19.06 38.31
CA TYR A 442 -29.54 -17.75 37.85
C TYR A 442 -30.69 -17.03 37.15
N ASP A 443 -30.63 -15.71 37.09
CA ASP A 443 -31.64 -14.87 36.43
C ASP A 443 -31.05 -13.92 35.37
N GLU A 444 -29.73 -13.93 35.20
CA GLU A 444 -29.01 -13.06 34.29
C GLU A 444 -27.86 -13.81 33.63
N VAL A 445 -27.64 -13.57 32.33
CA VAL A 445 -26.48 -14.06 31.58
C VAL A 445 -25.72 -12.87 31.03
N MET A 446 -24.40 -12.88 31.15
CA MET A 446 -23.52 -11.82 30.66
C MET A 446 -22.37 -12.34 29.78
N LEU A 447 -21.88 -11.50 28.86
CA LEU A 447 -20.64 -11.71 28.11
C LEU A 447 -19.68 -10.59 28.46
N GLN A 448 -18.53 -10.96 29.03
CA GLN A 448 -17.47 -10.04 29.38
C GLN A 448 -16.18 -10.84 29.58
N ASP A 449 -15.03 -10.17 29.45
CA ASP A 449 -13.70 -10.70 29.83
C ASP A 449 -13.26 -12.06 29.22
N GLY A 450 -13.89 -12.43 28.10
CA GLY A 450 -13.67 -13.72 27.44
C GLY A 450 -14.49 -14.88 28.01
N HIS A 451 -15.51 -14.62 28.81
CA HIS A 451 -16.40 -15.63 29.38
C HIS A 451 -17.89 -15.30 29.19
N VAL A 452 -18.70 -16.35 29.28
CA VAL A 452 -20.13 -16.27 29.54
C VAL A 452 -20.31 -16.44 31.05
N TRP A 453 -21.02 -15.50 31.64
CA TRP A 453 -21.27 -15.41 33.07
C TRP A 453 -22.74 -15.60 33.38
N VAL A 454 -23.05 -16.10 34.57
CA VAL A 454 -24.39 -16.10 35.15
C VAL A 454 -24.41 -15.32 36.45
N GLY A 455 -25.50 -14.58 36.68
CA GLY A 455 -25.77 -13.82 37.89
C GLY A 455 -26.85 -14.51 38.71
N TYR A 456 -26.58 -14.74 40.00
CA TYR A 456 -27.50 -15.43 40.89
C TYR A 456 -27.40 -14.86 42.31
N ASP A 457 -28.46 -15.04 43.09
CA ASP A 457 -28.46 -14.62 44.48
C ASP A 457 -28.09 -15.81 45.37
N SER A 458 -27.22 -15.57 46.36
CA SER A 458 -26.84 -16.55 47.37
C SER A 458 -28.01 -16.86 48.30
N PHE A 459 -27.88 -17.91 49.13
CA PHE A 459 -28.90 -18.22 50.15
C PHE A 459 -29.14 -17.05 51.13
N GLU A 460 -28.13 -16.21 51.34
CA GLU A 460 -28.17 -15.05 52.24
C GLU A 460 -28.64 -13.77 51.52
N GLY A 461 -28.99 -13.87 50.23
CA GLY A 461 -29.51 -12.75 49.42
C GLY A 461 -28.42 -11.88 48.78
N GLU A 462 -27.15 -12.30 48.80
CA GLU A 462 -26.06 -11.58 48.15
C GLU A 462 -26.00 -11.89 46.65
N ARG A 463 -25.83 -10.87 45.82
CA ARG A 463 -25.64 -11.04 44.36
C ARG A 463 -24.25 -11.58 44.05
N LEU A 464 -24.17 -12.70 43.35
CA LEU A 464 -22.94 -13.38 42.97
C LEU A 464 -22.87 -13.63 41.46
N TYR A 465 -21.65 -13.74 40.94
CA TYR A 465 -21.38 -13.93 39.52
C TYR A 465 -20.46 -15.13 39.30
N LEU A 466 -20.80 -15.95 38.30
CA LEU A 466 -20.08 -17.19 38.00
C LEU A 466 -19.79 -17.29 36.50
N PRO A 467 -18.52 -17.43 36.08
CA PRO A 467 -18.20 -17.76 34.69
C PRO A 467 -18.50 -19.24 34.45
N ILE A 468 -19.21 -19.55 33.36
CA ILE A 468 -19.68 -20.93 33.07
C ILE A 468 -19.11 -21.51 31.78
N ARG A 469 -18.47 -20.70 30.94
CA ARG A 469 -17.74 -21.10 29.71
C ARG A 469 -16.98 -19.92 29.12
N THR A 470 -16.11 -20.20 28.15
CA THR A 470 -15.43 -19.16 27.38
C THR A 470 -16.34 -18.51 26.33
N TRP A 471 -16.03 -17.26 26.00
CA TRP A 471 -16.65 -16.45 24.96
C TRP A 471 -15.56 -15.86 24.06
N ASN A 472 -15.75 -15.95 22.75
CA ASN A 472 -14.76 -15.54 21.75
C ASN A 472 -14.64 -14.01 21.53
N GLY A 473 -15.33 -13.19 22.32
CA GLY A 473 -15.34 -11.74 22.18
C GLY A 473 -16.27 -11.18 21.10
N ALA A 474 -16.95 -12.02 20.32
CA ALA A 474 -17.89 -11.56 19.29
C ALA A 474 -19.21 -11.08 19.91
N ALA A 475 -19.76 -9.97 19.42
CA ALA A 475 -21.02 -9.42 19.92
C ALA A 475 -22.24 -10.32 19.60
N PRO A 476 -23.29 -10.35 20.47
CA PRO A 476 -24.56 -10.99 20.15
C PRO A 476 -25.22 -10.43 18.87
N PRO A 477 -26.01 -11.24 18.14
CA PRO A 477 -26.31 -12.65 18.41
C PRO A 477 -25.22 -13.63 17.92
N ASN A 478 -24.11 -13.14 17.35
CA ASN A 478 -23.07 -13.96 16.71
C ASN A 478 -21.92 -14.33 17.66
N HIS A 479 -22.19 -14.31 18.97
CA HIS A 479 -21.19 -14.65 19.98
C HIS A 479 -20.88 -16.15 19.91
N GLY A 480 -19.60 -16.49 19.80
CA GLY A 480 -19.15 -17.87 19.87
C GLY A 480 -18.84 -18.22 21.32
N VAL A 481 -19.27 -19.39 21.75
CA VAL A 481 -19.17 -19.86 23.12
C VAL A 481 -18.46 -21.21 23.15
N GLY A 482 -17.53 -21.38 24.09
CA GLY A 482 -16.85 -22.64 24.31
C GLY A 482 -17.73 -23.67 25.02
N ASN A 483 -17.12 -24.81 25.34
CA ASN A 483 -17.79 -25.87 26.09
C ASN A 483 -18.26 -25.35 27.46
N LEU A 484 -19.48 -25.73 27.83
CA LEU A 484 -20.05 -25.44 29.15
C LEU A 484 -19.29 -26.20 30.23
N TRP A 485 -18.92 -25.54 31.32
CA TRP A 485 -18.23 -26.13 32.47
C TRP A 485 -19.17 -26.89 33.43
N GLY A 486 -20.33 -27.28 32.92
CA GLY A 486 -21.43 -27.88 33.66
C GLY A 486 -22.61 -28.16 32.74
N GLN A 487 -23.83 -28.07 33.28
CA GLN A 487 -25.08 -28.29 32.54
C GLN A 487 -26.09 -27.20 32.88
N ILE A 488 -26.77 -26.66 31.86
CA ILE A 488 -27.93 -25.78 32.04
C ILE A 488 -29.21 -26.60 31.83
N LYS A 489 -30.20 -26.42 32.71
CA LYS A 489 -31.52 -27.04 32.64
C LYS A 489 -32.62 -26.01 32.57
#